data_AF-A0A554A0B9-F1
#
_entry.id   AF-A0A554A0B9-F1
#
_cell.length_a   1.000
_cell.length_b   1.000
_cell.length_c   1.000
_cell.angle_alpha   90.00
_cell.angle_beta   90.00
_cell.angle_gamma   90.00
#
_symmetry.space_group_name_H-M   'P 1'
#
loop_
_entity.id
_entity.type
_entity.pdbx_description
1 polymer ?
#
loop_
_entity_poly.entity_id
_entity_poly.type
_entity_poly.pdbx_seq_one_letter_code
_entity_poly.pdbx_strand_id
1 'polypeptide(L)'
;MKAVCIETGDTALLQEQKEYFIFPNGESHVYVSKFDNQGAHFGCYEKDFFQEIVEEDPVRPPEPPELNPDLEHGQVYKAFLVWTSKRGFWSLEGKHYYLKQHDKVSSQVWFYEDPECKKLRGIFQKHYFTDYEPIETIPQKEEQALVEESPPELLPEEDWEQMSLF
;
A
#
# COMPACT_ATOMS: atom_id res chain seq x y z
N MET A 1 -10.85 -15.96 -14.09
CA MET A 1 -10.40 -15.34 -15.36
C MET A 1 -11.49 -14.40 -15.84
N LYS A 2 -11.19 -13.36 -16.63
CA LYS A 2 -12.23 -12.48 -17.18
C LYS A 2 -12.48 -12.83 -18.64
N ALA A 3 -13.72 -12.69 -19.08
CA ALA A 3 -14.08 -12.87 -20.48
C ALA A 3 -15.23 -11.95 -20.87
N VAL A 4 -15.25 -11.54 -22.14
CA VAL A 4 -16.37 -10.83 -22.76
C VAL A 4 -17.33 -11.86 -23.33
N CYS A 5 -18.61 -11.72 -23.03
CA CYS A 5 -19.66 -12.48 -23.72
C CYS A 5 -19.80 -11.98 -25.16
N ILE A 6 -19.48 -12.83 -26.15
CA ILE A 6 -19.66 -12.52 -27.57
C ILE A 6 -21.07 -12.94 -28.02
N GLU A 7 -21.57 -14.05 -27.48
CA GLU A 7 -22.82 -14.66 -27.87
C GLU A 7 -23.65 -15.01 -26.64
N THR A 8 -24.92 -14.59 -26.60
CA THR A 8 -25.82 -14.84 -25.46
C THR A 8 -26.64 -16.12 -25.61
N GLY A 9 -26.61 -16.74 -26.80
CA GLY A 9 -27.53 -17.81 -27.17
C GLY A 9 -28.99 -17.42 -26.88
N ASP A 10 -29.78 -18.35 -26.31
CA ASP A 10 -31.16 -18.12 -25.86
C ASP A 10 -31.27 -17.64 -24.39
N THR A 11 -30.16 -17.23 -23.75
CA THR A 11 -30.19 -16.95 -22.31
C THR A 11 -30.42 -15.48 -21.98
N ALA A 12 -31.45 -15.20 -21.18
CA ALA A 12 -31.80 -13.85 -20.73
C ALA A 12 -30.84 -13.24 -19.68
N LEU A 13 -29.89 -14.04 -19.15
CA LEU A 13 -28.99 -13.64 -18.07
C LEU A 13 -27.65 -13.08 -18.57
N LEU A 14 -27.21 -13.53 -19.75
CA LEU A 14 -26.01 -13.03 -20.39
C LEU A 14 -26.34 -11.75 -21.18
N GLN A 15 -25.40 -10.82 -21.20
CA GLN A 15 -25.48 -9.60 -21.99
C GLN A 15 -24.30 -9.59 -22.94
N GLU A 16 -24.58 -9.45 -24.24
CA GLU A 16 -23.54 -9.30 -25.26
C GLU A 16 -22.62 -8.13 -24.93
N GLN A 17 -21.34 -8.29 -25.25
CA GLN A 17 -20.26 -7.32 -25.02
C GLN A 17 -20.03 -6.94 -23.55
N LYS A 18 -20.56 -7.73 -22.61
CA LYS A 18 -20.32 -7.51 -21.18
C LYS A 18 -19.22 -8.43 -20.64
N GLU A 19 -18.43 -7.86 -19.74
CA GLU A 19 -17.38 -8.56 -19.02
C GLU A 19 -17.94 -9.38 -17.86
N TYR A 20 -17.49 -10.63 -17.76
CA TYR A 20 -17.82 -11.55 -16.68
C TYR A 20 -16.58 -12.28 -16.18
N PHE A 21 -16.65 -12.75 -14.94
CA PHE A 21 -15.66 -13.65 -14.38
C PHE A 21 -16.03 -15.09 -14.75
N ILE A 22 -15.14 -15.75 -15.46
CA ILE A 22 -15.28 -17.16 -15.86
C ILE A 22 -14.36 -18.06 -15.02
N PHE A 23 -14.90 -19.20 -14.63
CA PHE A 23 -14.21 -20.26 -13.91
C PHE A 23 -14.34 -21.57 -14.72
N PRO A 24 -13.26 -22.31 -14.96
CA PRO A 24 -13.32 -23.53 -15.76
C PRO A 24 -14.19 -24.59 -15.08
N ASN A 25 -15.07 -25.23 -15.85
CA ASN A 25 -15.93 -26.33 -15.40
C ASN A 25 -15.83 -27.51 -16.39
N GLY A 26 -14.66 -28.12 -16.44
CA GLY A 26 -14.33 -29.16 -17.42
C GLY A 26 -13.75 -28.59 -18.72
N GLU A 27 -13.84 -29.35 -19.80
CA GLU A 27 -13.17 -29.03 -21.07
C GLU A 27 -13.98 -28.06 -21.95
N SER A 28 -15.32 -28.15 -21.93
CA SER A 28 -16.20 -27.41 -22.83
C SER A 28 -17.03 -26.33 -22.14
N HIS A 29 -17.11 -26.33 -20.80
CA HIS A 29 -18.00 -25.47 -20.05
C HIS A 29 -17.25 -24.60 -19.03
N VAL A 30 -17.82 -23.44 -18.76
CA VAL A 30 -17.33 -22.47 -17.78
C VAL A 30 -18.48 -21.98 -16.90
N TYR A 31 -18.20 -21.83 -15.60
CA TYR A 31 -19.08 -21.10 -14.70
C TYR A 31 -18.89 -19.60 -14.87
N VAL A 32 -19.99 -18.87 -14.98
CA VAL A 32 -19.97 -17.42 -15.20
C VAL A 32 -20.50 -16.72 -13.96
N SER A 33 -19.76 -15.71 -13.50
CA SER A 33 -20.06 -14.90 -12.33
C SER A 33 -19.88 -13.42 -12.66
N LYS A 34 -20.64 -12.56 -11.96
CA LYS A 34 -20.44 -11.10 -12.00
C LYS A 34 -19.30 -10.65 -11.07
N PHE A 35 -18.92 -11.50 -10.13
CA PHE A 35 -17.92 -11.22 -9.10
C PHE A 35 -16.76 -12.20 -9.22
N ASP A 36 -15.59 -11.79 -8.74
CA ASP A 36 -14.41 -12.66 -8.64
C ASP A 36 -14.55 -13.65 -7.47
N ASN A 37 -15.58 -14.48 -7.54
CA ASN A 37 -15.89 -15.50 -6.56
C ASN A 37 -16.57 -16.67 -7.28
N GLN A 38 -15.92 -17.84 -7.23
CA GLN A 38 -16.43 -19.07 -7.82
C GLN A 38 -17.78 -19.48 -7.23
N GLY A 39 -18.06 -19.18 -5.97
CA GLY A 39 -19.34 -19.48 -5.31
C GLY A 39 -20.49 -18.54 -5.69
N ALA A 40 -20.22 -17.44 -6.40
CA ALA A 40 -21.21 -16.46 -6.84
C ALA A 40 -21.60 -16.60 -8.33
N HIS A 41 -21.30 -17.76 -8.93
CA HIS A 41 -21.71 -18.05 -10.30
C HIS A 41 -23.24 -18.10 -10.41
N PHE A 42 -23.76 -17.61 -11.53
CA PHE A 42 -25.20 -17.60 -11.80
C PHE A 42 -25.59 -18.58 -12.92
N GLY A 43 -24.61 -19.26 -13.52
CA GLY A 43 -24.86 -20.27 -14.54
C GLY A 43 -23.58 -20.94 -15.03
N CYS A 44 -23.78 -22.02 -15.79
CA CYS A 44 -22.75 -22.78 -16.50
C CYS A 44 -23.05 -22.66 -18.00
N TYR A 45 -22.04 -22.28 -18.78
CA TYR A 45 -22.19 -21.95 -20.19
C TYR A 45 -21.05 -22.55 -21.01
N GLU A 46 -21.24 -22.69 -22.31
CA GLU A 46 -20.17 -23.15 -23.20
C GLU A 46 -19.05 -22.11 -23.29
N LYS A 47 -17.81 -22.60 -23.36
CA LYS A 47 -16.62 -21.75 -23.46
C LYS A 47 -16.65 -20.88 -24.71
N ASP A 48 -17.24 -21.36 -25.80
CA ASP A 48 -17.26 -20.69 -27.11
C ASP A 48 -18.07 -19.38 -27.12
N PHE A 49 -18.98 -19.20 -26.15
CA PHE A 49 -19.74 -17.94 -26.00
C PHE A 49 -18.92 -16.79 -25.43
N PHE A 50 -17.71 -17.07 -24.94
CA PHE A 50 -16.87 -16.12 -24.23
C PHE A 50 -15.51 -15.95 -24.92
N GLN A 51 -15.15 -14.70 -25.18
CA GLN A 51 -13.77 -14.34 -25.51
C GLN A 51 -13.02 -14.09 -24.21
N GLU A 52 -12.07 -14.96 -23.88
CA GLU A 52 -11.18 -14.72 -22.75
C GLU A 52 -10.48 -13.37 -22.96
N ILE A 53 -10.68 -12.45 -22.01
CA ILE A 53 -9.85 -11.26 -21.92
C ILE A 53 -8.56 -11.77 -21.30
N VAL A 54 -7.60 -12.06 -22.15
CA VAL A 54 -6.20 -12.10 -21.74
C VAL A 54 -5.88 -10.65 -21.37
N GLU A 55 -6.10 -10.29 -20.10
CA GLU A 55 -5.38 -9.16 -19.52
C GLU A 55 -3.91 -9.58 -19.62
N GLU A 56 -3.25 -9.26 -20.73
CA GLU A 56 -1.80 -9.31 -20.80
C GLU A 56 -1.32 -8.46 -19.64
N ASP A 57 -0.77 -9.10 -18.60
CA ASP A 57 -0.14 -8.38 -17.52
C ASP A 57 0.85 -7.41 -18.19
N PRO A 58 0.76 -6.10 -17.88
CA PRO A 58 1.60 -5.12 -18.55
C PRO A 58 3.05 -5.56 -18.39
N VAL A 59 3.72 -5.82 -19.52
CA VAL A 59 5.11 -6.29 -19.55
C VAL A 59 5.96 -5.25 -18.83
N ARG A 60 6.28 -5.53 -17.58
CA ARG A 60 6.99 -4.60 -16.72
C ARG A 60 8.46 -4.56 -17.15
N PRO A 61 9.10 -3.37 -17.16
CA PRO A 61 10.55 -3.33 -17.26
C PRO A 61 11.19 -4.15 -16.12
N PRO A 62 12.32 -4.84 -16.40
CA PRO A 62 13.03 -5.62 -15.40
C PRO A 62 13.37 -4.77 -14.17
N GLU A 63 13.47 -5.43 -13.01
CA GLU A 63 13.83 -4.77 -11.75
C GLU A 63 15.15 -4.01 -11.92
N PRO A 64 15.23 -2.73 -11.51
CA PRO A 64 16.48 -1.99 -11.56
C PRO A 64 17.55 -2.72 -10.73
N PRO A 65 18.82 -2.67 -11.16
CA PRO A 65 19.91 -3.33 -10.44
C PRO A 65 19.99 -2.84 -8.98
N GLU A 66 20.42 -3.72 -8.07
CA GLU A 66 20.61 -3.42 -6.65
C GLU A 66 21.70 -2.36 -6.44
N LEU A 67 21.34 -1.10 -6.67
CA LEU A 67 22.13 0.03 -6.24
C LEU A 67 21.85 0.21 -4.75
N ASN A 68 22.86 -0.06 -3.93
CA ASN A 68 22.84 0.21 -2.50
C ASN A 68 23.61 1.50 -2.24
N PRO A 69 22.98 2.68 -2.37
CA PRO A 69 23.59 3.91 -1.92
C PRO A 69 23.85 3.82 -0.40
N ASP A 70 24.99 4.37 0.02
CA ASP A 70 25.34 4.55 1.42
C ASP A 70 24.49 5.71 2.00
N LEU A 71 23.23 5.44 2.36
CA LEU A 71 22.43 6.41 3.10
C LEU A 71 22.82 6.37 4.59
N GLU A 72 23.01 7.55 5.17
CA GLU A 72 23.23 7.70 6.61
C GLU A 72 21.98 7.37 7.43
N HIS A 73 22.18 6.65 8.54
CA HIS A 73 21.12 6.30 9.49
C HIS A 73 20.61 7.55 10.22
N GLY A 74 19.29 7.75 10.23
CA GLY A 74 18.64 8.89 10.91
C GLY A 74 18.45 10.13 10.05
N GLN A 75 19.08 10.18 8.88
CA GLN A 75 18.90 11.24 7.90
C GLN A 75 17.65 10.96 7.04
N VAL A 76 16.90 12.03 6.74
CA VAL A 76 15.77 11.96 5.80
C VAL A 76 16.26 12.35 4.41
N TYR A 77 15.91 11.54 3.42
CA TYR A 77 16.27 11.78 2.02
C TYR A 77 15.00 11.95 1.20
N LYS A 78 14.98 12.92 0.30
CA LYS A 78 14.00 12.96 -0.78
C LYS A 78 14.50 12.00 -1.86
N ALA A 79 13.63 11.14 -2.37
CA ALA A 79 13.99 10.28 -3.49
C ALA A 79 12.78 10.05 -4.40
N PHE A 80 13.03 9.81 -5.68
CA PHE A 80 12.03 9.57 -6.69
C PHE A 80 11.75 8.07 -6.82
N LEU A 81 10.50 7.64 -6.66
CA LEU A 81 10.11 6.24 -6.78
C LEU A 81 9.99 5.85 -8.25
N VAL A 82 10.93 5.05 -8.74
CA VAL A 82 10.99 4.61 -10.14
C VAL A 82 10.32 3.25 -10.33
N TRP A 83 10.29 2.40 -9.30
CA TRP A 83 9.85 1.02 -9.46
C TRP A 83 9.25 0.45 -8.15
N THR A 84 8.21 -0.38 -8.24
CA THR A 84 7.61 -1.10 -7.10
C THR A 84 7.22 -2.53 -7.47
N SER A 85 7.56 -3.55 -6.68
CA SER A 85 7.15 -4.93 -7.00
C SER A 85 5.64 -5.21 -6.82
N LYS A 86 4.89 -4.32 -6.15
CA LYS A 86 3.52 -4.59 -5.70
C LYS A 86 2.46 -3.95 -6.61
N ARG A 87 1.52 -4.76 -7.12
CA ARG A 87 0.42 -4.34 -8.02
C ARG A 87 -0.44 -3.19 -7.49
N GLY A 88 -0.68 -3.13 -6.18
CA GLY A 88 -1.44 -2.04 -5.55
C GLY A 88 -0.67 -0.71 -5.41
N PHE A 89 0.64 -0.70 -5.69
CA PHE A 89 1.52 0.45 -5.49
C PHE A 89 1.97 1.09 -6.81
N TRP A 90 1.49 0.60 -7.96
CA TRP A 90 1.82 1.17 -9.27
C TRP A 90 1.42 2.64 -9.41
N SER A 91 0.30 3.05 -8.81
CA SER A 91 -0.15 4.45 -8.80
C SER A 91 0.75 5.41 -7.99
N LEU A 92 1.73 4.86 -7.26
CA LEU A 92 2.68 5.63 -6.46
C LEU A 92 3.99 5.90 -7.22
N GLU A 93 4.27 5.16 -8.29
CA GLU A 93 5.44 5.35 -9.14
C GLU A 93 5.42 6.74 -9.81
N GLY A 94 6.60 7.29 -10.09
CA GLY A 94 6.74 8.59 -10.75
C GLY A 94 6.59 9.80 -9.82
N LYS A 95 6.75 9.62 -8.51
CA LYS A 95 6.63 10.71 -7.50
C LYS A 95 7.82 10.70 -6.54
N HIS A 96 8.06 11.86 -5.94
CA HIS A 96 9.06 12.00 -4.88
C HIS A 96 8.45 11.65 -3.52
N TYR A 97 9.21 10.89 -2.73
CA TYR A 97 8.88 10.52 -1.37
C TYR A 97 10.06 10.80 -0.45
N TYR A 98 9.77 10.85 0.84
CA TYR A 98 10.76 11.05 1.89
C TYR A 98 11.13 9.70 2.48
N LEU A 99 12.41 9.38 2.47
CA LEU A 99 12.98 8.11 2.91
C LEU A 99 13.66 8.29 4.25
N LYS A 100 13.42 7.34 5.15
CA LYS A 100 14.20 7.19 6.37
C LYS A 100 14.76 5.78 6.43
N GLN A 101 16.08 5.69 6.59
CA GLN A 101 16.72 4.41 6.83
C GLN A 101 16.56 4.03 8.30
N HIS A 102 16.02 2.83 8.54
CA HIS A 102 15.83 2.31 9.89
C HIS A 102 17.10 1.61 10.41
N ASP A 103 17.86 0.92 9.56
CA ASP A 103 19.07 0.20 9.96
C ASP A 103 20.18 0.35 8.91
N LYS A 104 21.44 0.40 9.37
CA LYS A 104 22.65 0.49 8.53
C LYS A 104 22.81 -0.70 7.59
N VAL A 105 22.36 -1.88 8.03
CA VAL A 105 22.53 -3.15 7.30
C VAL A 105 21.34 -3.49 6.41
N SER A 106 20.16 -2.89 6.65
CA SER A 106 18.97 -3.18 5.87
C SER A 106 18.98 -2.47 4.51
N SER A 107 18.79 -3.25 3.44
CA SER A 107 18.48 -2.72 2.09
C SER A 107 17.06 -2.15 1.98
N GLN A 108 16.30 -2.17 3.08
CA GLN A 108 14.94 -1.67 3.16
C GLN A 108 14.89 -0.27 3.78
N VAL A 109 14.09 0.61 3.20
CA VAL A 109 13.86 1.98 3.64
C VAL A 109 12.38 2.24 3.84
N TRP A 110 12.06 3.05 4.84
CA TRP A 110 10.70 3.49 5.10
C TRP A 110 10.44 4.74 4.28
N PHE A 111 9.36 4.77 3.50
CA PHE A 111 9.02 5.92 2.68
C PHE A 111 7.72 6.58 3.15
N TYR A 112 7.75 7.91 3.10
CA TYR A 112 6.73 8.82 3.61
C TYR A 112 6.35 9.80 2.53
N GLU A 113 5.12 10.30 2.60
CA GLU A 113 4.63 11.34 1.67
C GLU A 113 4.99 12.76 2.12
N ASP A 114 5.18 12.95 3.42
CA ASP A 114 5.49 14.25 4.03
C ASP A 114 6.95 14.31 4.53
N PRO A 115 7.58 15.50 4.51
CA PRO A 115 8.93 15.70 5.04
C PRO A 115 9.03 15.44 6.55
N GLU A 116 7.93 15.62 7.27
CA GLU A 116 7.83 15.40 8.72
C GLU A 116 7.70 13.92 9.11
N CYS A 117 7.74 12.99 8.13
CA CYS A 117 7.61 11.54 8.35
C CYS A 117 6.31 11.11 9.08
N LYS A 118 5.22 11.88 8.97
CA LYS A 118 3.94 11.57 9.64
C LYS A 118 3.09 10.54 8.90
N LYS A 119 3.08 10.57 7.57
CA LYS A 119 2.33 9.63 6.72
C LYS A 119 3.22 8.54 6.16
N LEU A 120 3.30 7.42 6.88
CA LEU A 120 3.99 6.22 6.40
C LEU A 120 3.20 5.60 5.23
N ARG A 121 3.84 5.44 4.08
CA ARG A 121 3.25 4.77 2.91
C ARG A 121 3.68 3.31 2.80
N GLY A 122 4.86 2.97 3.31
CA GLY A 122 5.30 1.59 3.44
C GLY A 122 6.82 1.45 3.55
N ILE A 123 7.29 0.25 3.23
CA ILE A 123 8.69 -0.15 3.27
C ILE A 123 9.05 -0.70 1.90
N PHE A 124 10.11 -0.16 1.29
CA PHE A 124 10.62 -0.56 -0.02
C PHE A 124 12.14 -0.75 -0.01
N GLN A 125 12.65 -1.42 -1.04
CA GLN A 125 14.09 -1.57 -1.25
C GLN A 125 14.72 -0.21 -1.62
N LYS A 126 16.00 -0.01 -1.30
CA LYS A 126 16.73 1.21 -1.68
C LYS A 126 16.68 1.42 -3.19
N HIS A 127 17.08 0.41 -3.98
CA HIS A 127 17.19 0.50 -5.44
C HIS A 127 15.89 0.80 -6.21
N TYR A 128 14.74 0.83 -5.53
CA TYR A 128 13.47 1.28 -6.11
C TYR A 128 13.37 2.79 -6.27
N PHE A 129 14.26 3.52 -5.60
CA PHE A 129 14.32 4.97 -5.63
C PHE A 129 15.56 5.47 -6.38
N THR A 130 15.42 6.59 -7.07
CA THR A 130 16.53 7.36 -7.66
C THR A 130 16.56 8.76 -7.08
N ASP A 131 17.62 9.52 -7.40
CA ASP A 131 17.71 10.95 -7.07
C ASP A 131 17.61 11.25 -5.57
N TYR A 132 18.48 10.61 -4.78
CA TYR A 132 18.55 10.82 -3.33
C TYR A 132 19.13 12.19 -3.01
N GLU A 133 18.27 13.08 -2.53
CA GLU A 133 18.66 14.39 -2.01
C GLU A 133 18.53 14.36 -0.49
N PRO A 134 19.62 14.52 0.29
CA PRO A 134 19.50 14.65 1.73
C PRO A 134 18.74 15.93 2.06
N ILE A 135 17.66 15.81 2.82
CA ILE A 135 16.95 16.97 3.34
C ILE A 135 17.45 17.17 4.76
N GLU A 136 18.12 18.29 5.02
CA GLU A 136 18.35 18.75 6.37
C GLU A 136 16.99 18.99 7.02
N THR A 137 16.48 17.99 7.72
CA THR A 137 15.38 18.18 8.65
C THR A 137 15.89 19.18 9.66
N ILE A 138 15.48 20.43 9.52
CA ILE A 138 15.68 21.45 10.54
C ILE A 138 15.18 20.79 11.83
N PRO A 139 16.01 20.62 12.87
CA PRO A 139 15.53 20.09 14.13
C PRO A 139 14.32 20.93 14.51
N GLN A 140 13.21 20.27 14.86
CA GLN A 140 12.07 20.96 15.44
C GLN A 140 12.62 21.96 16.44
N LYS A 141 12.50 23.24 16.09
CA LYS A 141 12.80 24.33 16.99
C LYS A 141 11.95 24.02 18.21
N GLU A 142 12.62 23.77 19.32
CA GLU A 142 12.06 23.94 20.64
C GLU A 142 11.38 25.31 20.64
N GLU A 143 10.07 25.34 20.41
CA GLU A 143 9.28 26.48 20.80
C GLU A 143 8.98 26.26 22.28
N GLN A 144 10.02 26.54 23.07
CA GLN A 144 9.90 27.01 24.44
C GLN A 144 8.96 28.21 24.42
N ALA A 145 7.65 27.98 24.53
CA ALA A 145 6.75 28.99 25.02
C ALA A 145 6.85 28.97 26.55
N LEU A 146 7.80 29.76 27.04
CA LEU A 146 7.82 30.34 28.38
C LEU A 146 6.39 30.78 28.74
N VAL A 147 5.71 30.00 29.59
CA VAL A 147 4.57 30.48 30.36
C VAL A 147 5.03 30.61 31.80
N GLU A 148 5.00 31.86 32.21
CA GLU A 148 5.36 32.46 33.48
C GLU A 148 4.70 31.73 34.67
N GLU A 149 5.56 31.46 35.65
CA GLU A 149 5.33 31.22 37.08
C GLU A 149 3.89 31.43 37.61
N SER A 150 3.25 30.35 38.06
CA SER A 150 2.20 30.42 39.10
C SER A 150 2.56 29.48 40.25
N PRO A 151 2.60 29.94 41.52
CA PRO A 151 3.10 29.18 42.67
C PRO A 151 2.36 27.86 42.92
N PRO A 152 3.01 26.86 43.54
CA PRO A 152 2.36 25.61 43.89
C PRO A 152 1.30 25.85 44.97
N GLU A 153 0.04 25.70 44.60
CA GLU A 153 -1.06 25.61 45.56
C GLU A 153 -0.90 24.28 46.30
N LEU A 154 -0.45 24.36 47.55
CA LEU A 154 -0.31 23.25 48.49
C LEU A 154 -1.64 22.50 48.58
N LEU A 155 -1.71 21.31 48.00
CA LEU A 155 -2.78 20.37 48.30
C LEU A 155 -2.63 20.00 49.78
N PRO A 156 -3.69 20.13 50.61
CA PRO A 156 -3.64 19.69 52.00
C PRO A 156 -3.34 18.20 52.05
N GLU A 157 -2.52 17.83 53.03
CA GLU A 157 -2.03 16.48 53.27
C GLU A 157 -3.18 15.47 53.31
N GLU A 158 -2.93 14.34 52.63
CA GLU A 158 -3.75 13.15 52.65
C GLU A 158 -3.96 12.62 54.08
N ASP A 159 -5.06 12.99 54.72
CA ASP A 159 -5.65 12.20 55.81
C ASP A 159 -6.50 11.07 55.20
N TRP A 160 -5.86 10.04 54.65
CA TRP A 160 -6.51 8.73 54.55
C TRP A 160 -6.15 7.91 55.78
N GLU A 161 -7.03 7.95 56.78
CA GLU A 161 -7.00 6.98 57.87
C GLU A 161 -7.21 5.57 57.29
N GLN A 162 -6.10 4.81 57.23
CA GLN A 162 -6.11 3.38 56.98
C GLN A 162 -6.82 2.67 58.14
N MET A 163 -8.15 2.57 58.07
CA MET A 163 -8.93 1.70 58.94
C MET A 163 -8.59 0.24 58.63
N SER A 164 -7.62 -0.32 59.34
CA SER A 164 -7.36 -1.76 59.38
C SER A 164 -8.49 -2.48 60.09
N LEU A 165 -8.96 -3.56 59.46
CA LEU A 165 -9.93 -4.56 59.94
C LEU A 165 -9.69 -5.01 61.40
N PHE A 166 -10.76 -5.02 62.19
CA PHE A 166 -11.06 -6.07 63.19
C PHE A 166 -12.56 -6.23 63.36
#